data_AF-A0A355AGJ7-F1
#
_entry.id   AF-A0A355AGJ7-F1
#
_cell.length_a   1.000
_cell.length_b   1.000
_cell.length_c   1.000
_cell.angle_alpha   90.00
_cell.angle_beta   90.00
_cell.angle_gamma   90.00
#
_symmetry.space_group_name_H-M   'P 1'
#
loop_
_entity.id
_entity.type
_entity.pdbx_description
1 polymer ?
#
loop_
_entity_poly.entity_id
_entity_poly.type
_entity_poly.pdbx_seq_one_letter_code
_entity_poly.pdbx_strand_id
1 'polypeptide(L)'
;MAKWFRTEAAGELTHMGLFVDYLNDRDCQAKFATIEAPSCEWDNPVVAFDQVRTQEHKLMQRMNDLIDLADKHNDHLTHSFITQFVPQQIADTAEADDVHDRLSLVG
;
A
#
# COMPACT_ATOMS: atom_id res chain seq x y z
N MET A 1 7.38 -13.95 10.37
CA MET A 1 6.49 -13.92 9.19
C MET A 1 5.04 -13.64 9.56
N ALA A 2 4.28 -14.57 10.14
CA ALA A 2 2.83 -14.34 10.39
C ALA A 2 2.50 -13.13 11.29
N LYS A 3 3.35 -12.78 12.26
CA LYS A 3 3.18 -11.55 13.06
C LYS A 3 3.35 -10.30 12.21
N TRP A 4 4.35 -10.28 11.35
CA TRP A 4 4.66 -9.17 10.44
C TRP A 4 3.47 -8.89 9.52
N PHE A 5 2.98 -9.91 8.81
CA PHE A 5 1.79 -9.79 7.96
C PHE A 5 0.54 -9.27 8.69
N ARG A 6 0.36 -9.62 9.97
CA ARG A 6 -0.77 -9.09 10.76
C ARG A 6 -0.58 -7.62 11.13
N THR A 7 0.64 -7.18 11.37
CA THR A 7 0.96 -5.77 11.60
C THR A 7 0.68 -4.97 10.34
N GLU A 8 1.18 -5.43 9.17
CA GLU A 8 0.94 -4.77 7.88
C GLU A 8 -0.55 -4.66 7.57
N ALA A 9 -1.29 -5.76 7.70
CA ALA A 9 -2.74 -5.75 7.46
C ALA A 9 -3.48 -4.76 8.39
N ALA A 10 -3.04 -4.58 9.63
CA ALA A 10 -3.63 -3.60 10.54
C ALA A 10 -3.27 -2.16 10.15
N GLY A 11 -2.04 -1.93 9.65
CA GLY A 11 -1.61 -0.66 9.08
C GLY A 11 -2.46 -0.28 7.87
N GLU A 12 -2.62 -1.20 6.92
CA GLU A 12 -3.42 -0.98 5.71
C GLU A 12 -4.90 -0.71 5.99
N LEU A 13 -5.49 -1.35 7.01
CA LEU A 13 -6.84 -1.02 7.46
C LEU A 13 -6.93 0.39 8.06
N THR A 14 -5.86 0.87 8.69
CA THR A 14 -5.77 2.25 9.18
C THR A 14 -5.71 3.23 8.01
N HIS A 15 -4.86 2.94 7.00
CA HIS A 15 -4.80 3.72 5.76
C HIS A 15 -6.17 3.80 5.08
N MET A 16 -6.85 2.67 4.90
CA MET A 16 -8.21 2.64 4.35
C MET A 16 -9.17 3.58 5.11
N GLY A 17 -9.13 3.56 6.44
CA GLY A 17 -9.93 4.47 7.28
C GLY A 17 -9.67 5.95 6.96
N LEU A 18 -8.39 6.33 6.88
CA LEU A 18 -7.99 7.70 6.54
C LEU A 18 -8.49 8.13 5.16
N PHE A 19 -8.48 7.24 4.15
CA PHE A 19 -9.04 7.53 2.83
C PHE A 19 -10.56 7.71 2.86
N VAL A 20 -11.27 6.86 3.62
CA VAL A 20 -12.73 6.96 3.76
C VAL A 20 -13.12 8.28 4.42
N ASP A 21 -12.46 8.64 5.52
CA ASP A 21 -12.71 9.88 6.24
C ASP A 21 -12.41 11.09 5.34
N TYR A 22 -11.26 11.08 4.66
CA TYR A 22 -10.86 12.14 3.74
C TYR A 22 -11.89 12.38 2.63
N LEU A 23 -12.40 11.32 2.00
CA LEU A 23 -13.41 11.43 0.96
C LEU A 23 -14.71 12.03 1.52
N ASN A 24 -15.16 11.53 2.68
CA ASN A 24 -16.39 12.01 3.30
C ASN A 24 -16.30 13.49 3.74
N ASP A 25 -15.15 13.91 4.28
CA ASP A 25 -14.88 15.30 4.67
C ASP A 25 -14.79 16.27 3.48
N ARG A 26 -14.57 15.74 2.27
CA ARG A 26 -14.56 16.49 1.00
C ARG A 26 -15.91 16.46 0.29
N ASP A 27 -17.00 16.25 1.02
CA ASP A 27 -18.37 16.10 0.51
C ASP A 27 -18.51 15.00 -0.58
N CYS A 28 -17.56 14.07 -0.65
CA CYS A 28 -17.67 12.88 -1.49
C CYS A 28 -18.29 11.74 -0.68
N GLN A 29 -18.83 10.74 -1.37
CA GLN A 29 -19.27 9.51 -0.71
C GLN A 29 -18.27 8.39 -1.01
N ALA A 30 -17.58 7.89 0.02
CA ALA A 30 -16.75 6.70 -0.14
C ALA A 30 -17.62 5.51 -0.59
N LYS A 31 -17.22 4.86 -1.70
CA LYS A 31 -17.94 3.71 -2.27
C LYS A 31 -17.03 2.49 -2.25
N PHE A 32 -17.54 1.40 -1.68
CA PHE A 32 -16.82 0.13 -1.61
C PHE A 32 -17.21 -0.76 -2.78
N ALA A 33 -16.19 -1.31 -3.43
CA ALA A 33 -16.33 -2.35 -4.45
C ALA A 33 -16.02 -3.72 -3.84
N THR A 34 -16.26 -4.77 -4.62
CA THR A 34 -15.82 -6.13 -4.24
C THR A 34 -14.29 -6.16 -4.20
N ILE A 35 -13.75 -6.73 -3.12
CA ILE A 35 -12.32 -7.03 -2.99
C ILE A 35 -12.16 -8.53 -3.29
N GLU A 36 -11.38 -8.85 -4.30
CA GLU A 36 -11.07 -10.25 -4.64
C GLU A 36 -10.28 -10.90 -3.50
N ALA A 37 -10.59 -12.18 -3.24
CA ALA A 37 -9.88 -12.93 -2.21
C ALA A 37 -8.39 -13.07 -2.58
N PRO A 38 -7.45 -12.88 -1.64
CA PRO A 38 -6.04 -13.13 -1.91
C PRO A 38 -5.77 -14.63 -2.05
N SER A 39 -4.58 -15.00 -2.55
CA SER A 39 -4.11 -16.38 -2.43
C SER A 39 -4.02 -16.77 -0.95
N CYS A 40 -4.31 -18.04 -0.66
CA CYS A 40 -4.25 -18.61 0.69
C CYS A 40 -3.11 -19.63 0.84
N GLU A 41 -2.46 -19.99 -0.25
CA GLU A 41 -1.39 -20.98 -0.31
C GLU A 41 -0.22 -20.41 -1.12
N TRP A 42 0.99 -20.68 -0.66
CA TRP A 42 2.24 -20.31 -1.31
C TRP A 42 3.21 -21.47 -1.17
N ASP A 43 3.94 -21.79 -2.25
CA ASP A 43 4.86 -22.93 -2.29
C ASP A 43 5.97 -22.82 -1.22
N ASN A 44 6.42 -21.59 -0.96
CA ASN A 44 7.42 -21.31 0.05
C ASN A 44 7.38 -19.81 0.48
N PRO A 45 8.11 -19.44 1.54
CA PRO A 45 8.17 -18.06 2.02
C PRO A 45 8.71 -17.02 1.03
N VAL A 46 9.61 -17.41 0.13
CA VAL A 46 10.16 -16.51 -0.91
C VAL A 46 9.04 -16.06 -1.84
N VAL A 47 8.19 -16.99 -2.29
CA VAL A 47 7.03 -16.69 -3.15
C VAL A 47 6.04 -15.74 -2.45
N ALA A 48 5.79 -15.92 -1.16
CA ALA A 48 4.93 -15.03 -0.40
C ALA A 48 5.50 -13.60 -0.30
N PHE A 49 6.81 -13.45 -0.09
CA PHE A 49 7.46 -12.13 -0.02
C PHE A 49 7.68 -11.48 -1.38
N ASP A 50 7.86 -12.24 -2.46
CA ASP A 50 7.86 -11.68 -3.82
C ASP A 50 6.50 -11.05 -4.16
N GLN A 51 5.41 -11.66 -3.69
CA GLN A 51 4.08 -11.06 -3.80
C GLN A 51 3.98 -9.76 -2.99
N VAL A 52 4.49 -9.71 -1.75
CA VAL A 52 4.54 -8.47 -0.94
C VAL A 52 5.29 -7.38 -1.68
N ARG A 53 6.54 -7.65 -2.08
CA ARG A 53 7.39 -6.72 -2.83
C ARG A 53 6.69 -6.16 -4.05
N THR A 54 6.08 -7.04 -4.84
CA THR A 54 5.28 -6.65 -6.01
C THR A 54 4.11 -5.74 -5.66
N GLN A 55 3.41 -5.99 -4.55
CA GLN A 55 2.28 -5.14 -4.13
C GLN A 55 2.76 -3.78 -3.63
N GLU A 56 3.86 -3.72 -2.86
CA GLU A 56 4.41 -2.46 -2.37
C GLU A 56 4.88 -1.54 -3.51
N HIS A 57 5.59 -2.07 -4.51
CA HIS A 57 5.97 -1.26 -5.68
C HIS A 57 4.75 -0.81 -6.49
N LYS A 58 3.69 -1.64 -6.58
CA LYS A 58 2.43 -1.23 -7.21
C LYS A 58 1.72 -0.13 -6.42
N LEU A 59 1.75 -0.18 -5.10
CA LEU A 59 1.15 0.83 -4.24
C LEU A 59 1.92 2.16 -4.36
N MET A 60 3.26 2.11 -4.37
CA MET A 60 4.10 3.27 -4.67
C MET A 60 3.75 3.89 -6.03
N GLN A 61 3.62 3.07 -7.08
CA GLN A 61 3.25 3.59 -8.41
C GLN A 61 1.86 4.26 -8.38
N ARG A 62 0.87 3.62 -7.75
CA ARG A 62 -0.49 4.20 -7.63
C ARG A 62 -0.49 5.51 -6.84
N MET A 63 0.34 5.61 -5.81
CA MET A 63 0.51 6.84 -5.04
C MET A 63 1.08 7.96 -5.92
N ASN A 64 2.11 7.68 -6.72
CA ASN A 64 2.64 8.64 -7.70
C ASN A 64 1.56 9.07 -8.71
N ASP A 65 0.81 8.10 -9.27
CA ASP A 65 -0.25 8.38 -10.23
C ASP A 65 -1.35 9.28 -9.63
N LEU A 66 -1.68 9.10 -8.35
CA LEU A 66 -2.66 9.93 -7.64
C LEU A 66 -2.13 11.35 -7.37
N ILE A 67 -0.83 11.49 -7.04
CA ILE A 67 -0.18 12.80 -6.88
C ILE A 67 -0.18 13.55 -8.21
N ASP A 68 0.23 12.89 -9.30
CA ASP A 68 0.22 13.46 -10.66
C ASP A 68 -1.20 13.90 -11.08
N LEU A 69 -2.21 13.11 -10.73
CA LEU A 69 -3.61 13.45 -11.00
C LEU A 69 -4.06 14.67 -10.18
N ALA A 70 -3.71 14.72 -8.90
CA ALA A 70 -4.02 15.87 -8.05
C ALA A 70 -3.38 17.16 -8.61
N ASP A 71 -2.12 17.09 -9.02
CA ASP A 71 -1.39 18.22 -9.62
C ASP A 71 -2.00 18.67 -10.94
N LYS A 72 -2.33 17.71 -11.82
CA LYS A 72 -3.02 18.00 -13.10
C LYS A 72 -4.33 18.76 -12.90
N HIS A 73 -5.04 18.49 -11.81
CA HIS A 73 -6.31 19.15 -11.49
C HIS A 73 -6.17 20.34 -10.54
N ASN A 74 -4.94 20.69 -10.12
CA ASN A 74 -4.67 21.70 -9.08
C ASN A 74 -5.41 21.41 -7.76
N ASP A 75 -5.64 20.14 -7.43
CA ASP A 75 -6.25 19.73 -6.16
C ASP A 75 -5.18 19.64 -5.06
N HIS A 76 -4.78 20.80 -4.56
CA HIS A 76 -3.74 20.92 -3.54
C HIS A 76 -4.08 20.19 -2.23
N LEU A 77 -5.38 20.06 -1.92
CA LEU A 77 -5.82 19.35 -0.73
C LEU A 77 -5.64 17.84 -0.89
N THR A 78 -5.94 17.29 -2.07
CA THR A 78 -5.71 15.86 -2.37
C THR A 78 -4.23 15.56 -2.49
N HIS A 79 -3.46 16.46 -3.10
CA HIS A 79 -2.00 16.37 -3.11
C HIS A 79 -1.43 16.29 -1.68
N SER A 80 -1.81 17.22 -0.80
CA SER A 80 -1.31 17.23 0.57
C SER A 80 -1.76 16.00 1.36
N PHE A 81 -2.97 15.51 1.11
CA PHE A 81 -3.47 14.29 1.75
C PHE A 81 -2.67 13.06 1.32
N ILE A 82 -2.39 12.88 0.03
CA ILE A 82 -1.66 11.71 -0.45
C ILE A 82 -0.18 11.77 -0.03
N THR A 83 0.44 12.96 -0.08
CA THR A 83 1.86 13.12 0.23
C THR A 83 2.21 12.81 1.70
N GLN A 84 1.23 12.80 2.61
CA GLN A 84 1.46 12.39 3.99
C GLN A 84 1.89 10.91 4.11
N PHE A 85 1.51 10.06 3.15
CA PHE A 85 1.84 8.62 3.15
C PHE A 85 3.20 8.32 2.53
N VAL A 86 3.79 9.27 1.79
CA VAL A 86 5.04 9.06 1.03
C VAL A 86 6.19 8.53 1.89
N PRO A 87 6.48 9.07 3.09
CA PRO A 87 7.58 8.57 3.91
C PRO A 87 7.40 7.11 4.32
N GLN A 88 6.16 6.72 4.65
CA GLN A 88 5.83 5.35 5.04
C GLN A 88 5.98 4.40 3.84
N GLN A 89 5.41 4.77 2.68
CA GLN A 89 5.52 3.93 1.47
C GLN A 89 6.98 3.71 1.02
N ILE A 90 7.86 4.71 1.18
CA ILE A 90 9.30 4.56 0.91
C ILE A 90 9.91 3.53 1.85
N ALA A 91 9.57 3.57 3.15
CA ALA A 91 10.06 2.63 4.14
C ALA A 91 9.56 1.21 3.87
N ASP A 92 8.26 1.04 3.61
CA ASP A 92 7.63 -0.27 3.38
C ASP A 92 8.19 -0.95 2.13
N THR A 93 8.42 -0.18 1.07
CA THR A 93 9.01 -0.70 -0.16
C THR A 93 10.46 -1.13 0.04
N ALA A 94 11.25 -0.34 0.78
CA ALA A 94 12.62 -0.69 1.10
C ALA A 94 12.71 -1.93 2.00
N GLU A 95 11.79 -2.08 2.96
CA GLU A 95 11.69 -3.28 3.80
C GLU A 95 11.29 -4.51 2.97
N ALA A 96 10.33 -4.38 2.06
CA ALA A 96 9.92 -5.46 1.19
C ALA A 96 11.07 -5.95 0.28
N ASP A 97 11.86 -5.03 -0.27
CA ASP A 97 13.07 -5.34 -1.04
C ASP A 97 14.13 -6.06 -0.18
N ASP A 98 14.46 -5.54 1.01
CA ASP A 98 15.46 -6.16 1.91
C ASP A 98 15.05 -7.59 2.30
N VAL A 99 13.79 -7.78 2.71
CA VAL A 99 13.32 -9.10 3.15
C VAL A 99 13.32 -10.10 2.00
N HIS A 100 12.88 -9.69 0.81
CA HIS A 100 12.91 -10.55 -0.38
C HIS A 100 14.35 -10.97 -0.73
N ASP A 101 15.30 -10.04 -0.76
CA ASP A 101 16.69 -10.32 -1.12
C ASP A 101 17.36 -11.25 -0.11
N ARG A 102 17.12 -11.02 1.19
CA ARG A 102 17.63 -11.90 2.25
C ARG A 102 17.05 -13.30 2.18
N LEU A 103 15.76 -13.43 1.89
CA LEU A 103 15.13 -14.74 1.70
C LEU A 103 15.67 -15.44 0.45
N SER A 104 15.94 -14.70 -0.63
CA SER A 104 16.49 -15.24 -1.87
C SER A 104 17.94 -15.72 -1.74
N LEU A 105 18.72 -15.17 -0.80
CA LEU A 105 20.09 -15.60 -0.51
C LEU A 105 20.17 -16.88 0.33
N VAL A 106 19.13 -17.17 1.11
CA VAL A 106 19.08 -18.30 2.07
C VAL A 106 18.19 -19.45 1.58
N GLY A 107 17.33 -19.18 0.58
CA GLY A 107 16.40 -20.12 -0.04
C GLY A 107 17.04 -21.05 -1.07
#